data_AF-A0A960M360-F1
#
_entry.id   AF-A0A960M360-F1
#
_cell.length_a   1.000
_cell.length_b   1.000
_cell.length_c   1.000
_cell.angle_alpha   90.00
_cell.angle_beta   90.00
_cell.angle_gamma   90.00
#
_symmetry.space_group_name_H-M   'P 1'
#
loop_
_entity.id
_entity.type
_entity.pdbx_description
1 polymer ?
#
loop_
_entity_poly.entity_id
_entity_poly.type
_entity_poly.pdbx_seq_one_letter_code
_entity_poly.pdbx_strand_id
1 'polypeptide(L)'
;MDSLTLSTRAIIHKRIARLEAGNFGDAKILKGCRGLYELRIHEGPGYRIYFGKIKNILVVLLCGGKKGNQSQDIIKAKKYWEDYKENNEE
;
A
#
# COMPACT_ATOMS: atom_id res chain seq x y z
N MET A 1 8.55 4.12 -12.21
CA MET A 1 7.09 4.08 -12.45
C MET A 1 6.78 3.81 -13.93
N ASP A 2 7.80 3.82 -14.79
CA ASP A 2 7.74 3.77 -16.26
C ASP A 2 7.46 2.39 -16.88
N SER A 3 7.21 1.36 -16.08
CA SER A 3 6.89 -0.01 -16.56
C SER A 3 5.43 -0.42 -16.37
N LEU A 4 4.56 0.50 -15.91
CA LEU A 4 3.12 0.25 -15.76
C LEU A 4 2.38 0.75 -17.01
N THR A 5 1.59 -0.13 -17.62
CA THR A 5 0.70 0.26 -18.72
C THR A 5 -0.32 1.30 -18.25
N LEU A 6 -0.85 2.09 -19.20
CA LEU A 6 -1.91 3.06 -18.91
C LEU A 6 -3.13 2.42 -18.23
N SER A 7 -3.49 1.21 -18.64
CA SER A 7 -4.59 0.43 -18.06
C SER A 7 -4.32 0.06 -16.60
N THR A 8 -3.12 -0.40 -16.27
CA THR A 8 -2.75 -0.74 -14.89
C THR A 8 -2.75 0.50 -13.99
N ARG A 9 -2.23 1.63 -14.48
CA ARG A 9 -2.26 2.89 -13.74
C ARG A 9 -3.69 3.29 -13.39
N ALA A 10 -4.62 3.21 -14.35
CA ALA A 10 -6.02 3.53 -14.13
C ALA A 10 -6.68 2.64 -13.05
N ILE A 11 -6.36 1.34 -13.05
CA ILE A 11 -6.85 0.39 -12.02
C ILE A 11 -6.32 0.79 -10.65
N ILE A 12 -5.01 1.03 -10.53
CA ILE A 12 -4.38 1.44 -9.26
C ILE A 12 -4.99 2.74 -8.74
N HIS A 13 -5.11 3.77 -9.59
CA HIS A 13 -5.71 5.05 -9.22
C HIS A 13 -7.16 4.87 -8.74
N LYS A 14 -7.97 4.08 -9.44
CA LYS A 14 -9.34 3.78 -9.02
C LYS A 14 -9.41 3.09 -7.66
N ARG A 15 -8.45 2.20 -7.36
CA ARG A 15 -8.38 1.52 -6.06
C ARG A 15 -7.92 2.46 -4.94
N ILE A 16 -7.01 3.38 -5.22
CA ILE A 16 -6.58 4.42 -4.26
C ILE A 16 -7.74 5.38 -3.97
N ALA A 17 -8.45 5.88 -4.98
CA ALA A 17 -9.60 6.76 -4.77
C ALA A 17 -10.70 6.11 -3.91
N ARG A 18 -10.89 4.78 -4.05
CA ARG A 18 -11.78 4.02 -3.17
C ARG A 18 -11.26 3.95 -1.73
N LEU A 19 -9.95 3.74 -1.54
CA LEU A 19 -9.33 3.76 -0.21
C LEU A 19 -9.52 5.12 0.48
N GLU A 20 -9.32 6.22 -0.25
CA GLU A 20 -9.52 7.60 0.24
C GLU A 20 -10.97 7.83 0.70
N ALA A 21 -11.93 7.28 -0.04
CA ALA A 21 -13.35 7.30 0.34
C ALA A 21 -13.71 6.32 1.49
N GLY A 22 -12.74 5.66 2.11
CA GLY A 22 -12.95 4.70 3.20
C GLY A 22 -13.38 3.30 2.73
N ASN A 23 -13.36 3.02 1.43
CA ASN A 23 -13.65 1.71 0.86
C ASN A 23 -12.36 0.91 0.62
N PHE A 24 -11.99 0.12 1.62
CA PHE A 24 -10.72 -0.62 1.63
C PHE A 24 -10.70 -1.84 0.68
N GLY A 25 -11.86 -2.41 0.35
CA GLY A 25 -11.96 -3.63 -0.47
C GLY A 25 -11.06 -4.76 0.03
N ASP A 26 -10.29 -5.41 -0.85
CA ASP A 26 -9.33 -6.47 -0.47
C ASP A 26 -8.04 -5.88 0.14
N ALA A 27 -8.17 -5.33 1.35
CA ALA A 27 -7.06 -4.88 2.17
C ALA A 27 -6.91 -5.75 3.42
N LYS A 28 -5.67 -5.99 3.85
CA LYS A 28 -5.37 -6.77 5.06
C LYS A 28 -4.40 -6.02 5.95
N ILE A 29 -4.59 -6.14 7.26
CA ILE A 29 -3.58 -5.69 8.24
C ILE A 29 -2.32 -6.53 8.04
N LEU A 30 -1.17 -5.86 7.97
CA LEU A 30 0.11 -6.53 7.88
C LEU A 30 0.51 -7.07 9.25
N LYS A 31 0.74 -8.38 9.35
CA LYS A 31 1.08 -9.03 10.63
C LYS A 31 2.35 -8.44 11.23
N GLY A 32 2.29 -8.18 12.54
CA GLY A 32 3.41 -7.66 13.32
C GLY A 32 3.76 -6.19 13.03
N CYS A 33 2.83 -5.40 12.48
CA CYS A 33 3.00 -3.96 12.33
C CYS A 33 1.64 -3.25 12.44
N ARG A 34 1.42 -2.54 13.55
CA ARG A 34 0.13 -1.89 13.83
C ARG A 34 -0.06 -0.69 12.91
N GLY A 35 -1.25 -0.59 12.31
CA GLY A 35 -1.61 0.54 11.45
C GLY A 35 -1.08 0.45 10.02
N LEU A 36 -0.36 -0.62 9.68
CA LEU A 36 0.12 -0.90 8.32
C LEU A 36 -0.76 -1.97 7.64
N TYR A 37 -1.11 -1.73 6.39
CA TYR A 37 -2.03 -2.55 5.62
C TYR A 37 -1.44 -2.88 4.24
N GLU A 38 -1.87 -4.00 3.68
CA GLU A 38 -1.62 -4.43 2.30
C GLU A 38 -2.94 -4.43 1.53
N LEU A 39 -3.06 -3.56 0.53
CA LEU A 39 -4.10 -3.64 -0.49
C LEU A 39 -3.68 -4.61 -1.60
N ARG A 40 -4.53 -5.60 -1.88
CA ARG A 40 -4.29 -6.64 -2.90
C ARG A 40 -5.11 -6.33 -4.14
N ILE A 41 -4.42 -6.19 -5.26
CA ILE A 41 -4.97 -5.97 -6.59
C ILE A 41 -4.59 -7.21 -7.40
N HIS A 42 -5.56 -7.96 -7.90
CA HIS A 42 -5.32 -9.25 -8.58
C HIS A 42 -5.27 -9.11 -10.10
N GLU A 43 -5.50 -7.90 -10.61
CA GLU A 43 -5.45 -7.56 -12.01
C GLU A 43 -4.02 -7.63 -12.58
N GLY A 44 -3.88 -8.24 -13.75
CA GLY A 44 -2.58 -8.44 -14.41
C GLY A 44 -1.64 -9.35 -13.59
N PRO A 45 -0.37 -8.96 -13.36
CA PRO A 45 0.61 -9.77 -12.61
C PRO A 45 0.34 -9.86 -11.09
N GLY A 46 -0.71 -9.20 -10.60
CA GLY A 46 -1.00 -9.07 -9.19
C GLY A 46 -0.11 -8.02 -8.52
N TYR A 47 -0.71 -6.92 -8.08
CA TYR A 47 -0.05 -5.81 -7.42
C TYR A 47 -0.38 -5.77 -5.93
N ARG A 48 0.57 -5.27 -5.14
CA ARG A 48 0.38 -4.97 -3.72
C ARG A 48 0.65 -3.50 -3.49
N ILE A 49 -0.20 -2.84 -2.72
CA ILE A 49 0.03 -1.47 -2.27
C ILE A 49 0.06 -1.52 -0.76
N TYR A 50 1.16 -1.07 -0.17
CA TYR A 50 1.28 -0.97 1.28
C TYR A 50 0.90 0.43 1.71
N PHE A 51 0.08 0.56 2.73
CA PHE A 51 -0.33 1.85 3.23
C PHE A 51 -0.52 1.84 4.73
N GLY A 52 -0.17 2.96 5.35
CA GLY A 52 -0.48 3.23 6.74
C GLY A 52 -1.79 4.01 6.87
N LYS A 53 -2.50 3.81 7.99
CA LYS A 53 -3.68 4.61 8.34
C LYS A 53 -3.55 5.13 9.76
N ILE A 54 -3.52 6.46 9.92
CA ILE A 54 -3.62 7.15 11.21
C ILE A 54 -4.80 8.12 11.13
N LYS A 55 -5.80 7.91 11.98
CA LYS A 55 -7.06 8.68 11.95
C LYS A 55 -7.66 8.70 10.52
N ASN A 56 -7.69 9.86 9.87
CA ASN A 56 -8.19 10.06 8.50
C ASN A 56 -7.07 10.22 7.45
N ILE A 57 -5.80 10.06 7.83
CA ILE A 57 -4.66 10.19 6.93
C ILE A 57 -4.26 8.81 6.41
N LEU A 58 -4.20 8.70 5.08
CA LEU A 58 -3.72 7.53 4.36
C LEU A 58 -2.29 7.79 3.88
N VAL A 59 -1.32 7.07 4.40
CA VAL A 59 0.08 7.17 3.96
C VAL A 59 0.33 6.03 2.98
N VAL A 60 0.43 6.33 1.68
CA VAL A 60 0.73 5.32 0.66
C VAL A 60 2.23 5.11 0.59
N LEU A 61 2.68 3.94 1.02
CA LEU A 61 4.08 3.54 0.91
C LEU A 61 4.26 2.91 -0.46
N LEU A 62 4.93 3.63 -1.37
CA LEU A 62 5.15 3.25 -2.78
C LEU A 62 6.09 2.04 -2.96
N CYS A 63 5.99 1.02 -2.12
CA CYS A 63 6.66 -0.27 -2.27
C CYS A 63 5.80 -1.25 -3.08
N GLY A 64 5.19 -0.76 -4.17
CA GLY A 64 4.22 -1.52 -4.95
C GLY A 64 4.88 -2.33 -6.07
N GLY A 65 5.30 -3.55 -5.77
CA GLY A 65 5.84 -4.50 -6.74
C GLY A 65 4.80 -5.44 -7.35
N LYS A 66 5.22 -6.24 -8.33
CA LYS A 66 4.52 -7.47 -8.74
C LYS A 66 4.67 -8.52 -7.62
N LYS A 67 3.75 -9.48 -7.53
CA LYS A 67 3.70 -10.54 -6.48
C LYS A 67 5.06 -11.18 -6.12
N GLY A 68 5.99 -11.31 -7.08
CA GLY A 68 7.30 -11.96 -6.87
C GLY A 68 8.22 -11.31 -5.82
N ASN A 69 8.04 -10.02 -5.50
CA ASN A 69 8.92 -9.28 -4.59
C ASN A 69 8.30 -8.99 -3.21
N GLN A 70 7.18 -9.65 -2.88
CA GLN A 70 6.35 -9.32 -1.71
C GLN A 70 7.13 -9.25 -0.38
N SER A 71 8.03 -10.20 -0.11
CA SER A 71 8.78 -10.23 1.15
C SER A 71 9.70 -9.02 1.33
N GLN A 72 10.39 -8.58 0.27
CA GLN A 72 11.25 -7.40 0.31
C GLN A 72 10.44 -6.12 0.45
N ASP A 73 9.29 -6.05 -0.25
CA ASP A 73 8.40 -4.91 -0.16
C ASP A 73 7.77 -4.78 1.23
N ILE A 74 7.43 -5.89 1.89
CA ILE A 74 6.95 -5.92 3.28
C ILE A 74 8.00 -5.36 4.23
N ILE A 75 9.27 -5.74 4.09
CA ILE A 75 10.36 -5.26 4.95
C ILE A 75 10.52 -3.75 4.80
N LYS A 76 10.54 -3.25 3.56
CA LYS A 76 10.63 -1.81 3.27
C LYS A 76 9.42 -1.04 3.79
N ALA A 77 8.21 -1.56 3.57
CA ALA A 77 6.98 -0.93 4.04
C ALA A 77 6.95 -0.83 5.57
N LYS A 78 7.36 -1.89 6.29
CA LYS A 78 7.50 -1.83 7.75
C LYS A 78 8.49 -0.76 8.18
N LYS A 79 9.68 -0.73 7.57
CA LYS A 79 10.70 0.28 7.89
C LYS A 79 10.17 1.70 7.69
N TYR A 80 9.64 2.02 6.51
CA TYR A 80 9.11 3.35 6.23
C TYR A 80 7.92 3.72 7.12
N TRP A 81 7.14 2.74 7.56
CA TRP A 81 6.05 2.99 8.49
C TRP A 81 6.53 3.34 9.89
N GLU A 82 7.53 2.62 10.40
CA GLU A 82 8.15 2.96 11.69
C GLU A 82 8.82 4.33 11.61
N ASP A 83 9.62 4.59 10.56
CA ASP A 83 10.25 5.90 10.33
C ASP A 83 9.20 7.02 10.28
N TYR A 84 8.05 6.80 9.62
CA TYR A 84 6.97 7.78 9.57
C TYR A 84 6.39 8.07 10.96
N LYS A 85 6.11 7.04 11.76
CA LYS A 85 5.57 7.23 13.12
C LYS A 85 6.56 7.98 14.00
N GLU A 86 7.83 7.62 14.00
CA GLU A 86 8.86 8.29 14.80
C GLU A 86 8.97 9.79 14.48
N ASN A 87 8.76 10.18 13.23
CA ASN A 87 8.83 11.58 12.79
C ASN A 87 7.49 12.34 12.87
N ASN A 88 6.38 11.69 13.23
CA ASN A 88 5.03 12.29 13.25
C ASN A 88 4.25 12.02 14.55
N GLU A 89 4.85 11.37 15.54
CA GLU A 89 4.35 11.32 16.91
C GLU A 89 4.79 12.59 17.68
N GLU A 90 3.98 13.65 17.57
CA GLU A 90 3.77 14.68 18.62
C GLU A 90 2.39 14.49 19.26
#